data_AF-A0A7C5HJ55-F1
#
_entry.id   AF-A0A7C5HJ55-F1
#
_cell.length_a   1.000
_cell.length_b   1.000
_cell.length_c   1.000
_cell.angle_alpha   90.00
_cell.angle_beta   90.00
_cell.angle_gamma   90.00
#
_symmetry.space_group_name_H-M   'P 1'
#
loop_
_entity.id
_entity.type
_entity.pdbx_description
1 polymer ?
#
loop_
_entity_poly.entity_id
_entity_poly.type
_entity_poly.pdbx_seq_one_letter_code
_entity_poly.pdbx_strand_id
1 'polypeptide(L)'
;MREELAQIKSFNEFQLVEYFQDGVVARATGSDFDNELYTAVRNRLLGNKALEKLIPDWVKTKRTIDQFWTFIKGRFSTYQERREFLWDEFAPILNYLETKSTSPLEESIVFDEAHIHTQWQKALERKQIEPEGAITSARTLIESTLKHILDVQAIQFNDGADLPELYKEVSKSLNLAPELHQEQIFKQILGGASGVVSGLGALRNKLGDAHGKSKYSVKPSERHSELAVNLAGAMAIFLLKTFNETKGSK
;
A
#
# COMPACT_ATOMS: atom_id res chain seq x y z
N MET A 1 8.70 -25.08 -12.08
CA MET A 1 9.76 -25.00 -11.04
C MET A 1 10.41 -23.62 -10.89
N ARG A 2 11.30 -23.14 -11.79
CA ARG A 2 11.95 -21.81 -11.62
C ARG A 2 10.98 -20.62 -11.67
N GLU A 3 9.97 -20.70 -12.54
CA GLU A 3 8.92 -19.68 -12.65
C GLU A 3 7.97 -19.71 -11.44
N GLU A 4 7.58 -20.90 -10.96
CA GLU A 4 6.73 -21.05 -9.77
C GLU A 4 7.42 -20.56 -8.49
N LEU A 5 8.73 -20.83 -8.33
CA LEU A 5 9.51 -20.28 -7.22
C LEU A 5 9.61 -18.75 -7.27
N ALA A 6 9.62 -18.16 -8.47
CA ALA A 6 9.57 -16.70 -8.63
C ALA A 6 8.19 -16.14 -8.29
N GLN A 7 7.12 -16.85 -8.69
CA GLN A 7 5.74 -16.49 -8.39
C GLN A 7 5.43 -16.57 -6.88
N ILE A 8 5.95 -17.58 -6.17
CA ILE A 8 5.78 -17.71 -4.72
C ILE A 8 6.36 -16.50 -3.97
N LYS A 9 7.38 -15.83 -4.51
CA LYS A 9 7.95 -14.63 -3.87
C LYS A 9 7.01 -13.43 -3.92
N SER A 10 6.10 -13.35 -4.89
CA SER A 10 5.15 -12.25 -5.02
C SER A 10 3.83 -12.47 -4.28
N PHE A 11 3.60 -13.67 -3.73
CA PHE A 11 2.37 -13.95 -2.97
C PHE A 11 2.28 -13.12 -1.70
N ASN A 12 1.08 -12.61 -1.41
CA ASN A 12 0.75 -12.11 -0.08
C ASN A 12 0.60 -13.29 0.92
N GLU A 13 0.41 -12.98 2.21
CA GLU A 13 0.34 -14.01 3.26
C GLU A 13 -0.81 -15.00 3.06
N PHE A 14 -1.99 -14.51 2.63
CA PHE A 14 -3.16 -15.34 2.37
C PHE A 14 -2.91 -16.31 1.21
N GLN A 15 -2.47 -15.79 0.06
CA GLN A 15 -2.12 -16.57 -1.13
C GLN A 15 -1.03 -17.61 -0.84
N LEU A 16 -0.07 -17.28 0.04
CA LEU A 16 0.99 -18.19 0.43
C LEU A 16 0.45 -19.38 1.24
N VAL A 17 -0.47 -19.14 2.18
CA VAL A 17 -1.11 -20.20 2.99
C VAL A 17 -2.02 -21.06 2.13
N GLU A 18 -2.84 -20.46 1.26
CA GLU A 18 -3.72 -21.16 0.32
C GLU A 18 -2.92 -22.07 -0.62
N TYR A 19 -1.86 -21.53 -1.22
CA TYR A 19 -0.95 -22.32 -2.07
C TYR A 19 -0.32 -23.50 -1.31
N PHE A 20 0.08 -23.29 -0.06
CA PHE A 20 0.65 -24.36 0.75
C PHE A 20 -0.37 -25.44 1.05
N GLN A 21 -1.60 -25.05 1.46
CA GLN A 21 -2.72 -25.95 1.71
C GLN A 21 -3.01 -26.81 0.47
N ASP A 22 -3.14 -26.18 -0.70
CA ASP A 22 -3.46 -26.87 -1.94
C ASP A 22 -2.37 -27.86 -2.33
N GLY A 23 -1.10 -27.48 -2.19
CA GLY A 23 0.04 -28.36 -2.43
C GLY A 23 0.05 -29.59 -1.53
N VAL A 24 -0.17 -29.40 -0.22
CA VAL A 24 -0.19 -30.55 0.71
C VAL A 24 -1.44 -31.42 0.56
N VAL A 25 -2.59 -30.83 0.19
CA VAL A 25 -3.80 -31.57 -0.18
C VAL A 25 -3.56 -32.40 -1.43
N ALA A 26 -2.99 -31.80 -2.48
CA ALA A 26 -2.63 -32.50 -3.72
C ALA A 26 -1.74 -33.72 -3.41
N ARG A 27 -0.69 -33.53 -2.61
CA ARG A 27 0.16 -34.63 -2.15
C ARG A 27 -0.60 -35.71 -1.39
N ALA A 28 -1.51 -35.32 -0.50
CA ALA A 28 -2.29 -36.23 0.34
C ALA A 28 -3.32 -37.06 -0.46
N THR A 29 -3.77 -36.54 -1.61
CA THR A 29 -4.75 -37.19 -2.51
C THR A 29 -4.13 -37.85 -3.74
N GLY A 30 -2.80 -37.99 -3.78
CA GLY A 30 -2.09 -38.76 -4.81
C GLY A 30 -1.59 -37.96 -6.02
N SER A 31 -1.75 -36.63 -6.00
CA SER A 31 -1.06 -35.72 -6.92
C SER A 31 0.34 -35.38 -6.39
N ASP A 32 1.17 -34.77 -7.22
CA ASP A 32 2.51 -34.39 -6.83
C ASP A 32 2.55 -32.98 -6.21
N PHE A 33 3.48 -32.77 -5.29
CA PHE A 33 3.85 -31.45 -4.78
C PHE A 33 5.35 -31.44 -4.53
N ASP A 34 6.05 -30.59 -5.28
CA ASP A 34 7.50 -30.58 -5.30
C ASP A 34 8.09 -30.23 -3.93
N ASN A 35 9.17 -30.94 -3.56
CA ASN A 35 9.79 -30.77 -2.26
C ASN A 35 10.50 -29.41 -2.08
N GLU A 36 11.03 -28.82 -3.16
CA GLU A 36 11.63 -27.48 -3.09
C GLU A 36 10.55 -26.43 -2.89
N LEU A 37 9.41 -26.54 -3.59
CA LEU A 37 8.24 -25.67 -3.39
C LEU A 37 7.70 -25.79 -1.96
N TYR A 38 7.51 -27.02 -1.48
CA TYR A 38 7.12 -27.29 -0.09
C TYR A 38 8.05 -26.61 0.91
N THR A 39 9.36 -26.79 0.74
CA THR A 39 10.38 -26.26 1.67
C THR A 39 10.42 -24.73 1.62
N ALA A 40 10.35 -24.13 0.42
CA ALA A 40 10.38 -22.69 0.23
C ALA A 40 9.19 -22.01 0.92
N VAL A 41 7.97 -22.51 0.67
CA VAL A 41 6.74 -21.97 1.24
C VAL A 41 6.71 -22.17 2.75
N ARG A 42 7.07 -23.37 3.22
CA ARG A 42 7.17 -23.70 4.66
C ARG A 42 8.10 -22.74 5.39
N ASN A 43 9.30 -22.48 4.86
CA ASN A 43 10.26 -21.58 5.51
C ASN A 43 9.73 -20.14 5.57
N ARG A 44 9.02 -19.70 4.53
CA ARG A 44 8.39 -18.38 4.51
C ARG A 44 7.26 -18.25 5.52
N LEU A 45 6.42 -19.28 5.66
CA LEU A 45 5.38 -19.34 6.70
C LEU A 45 5.99 -19.28 8.10
N LEU A 46 7.01 -20.10 8.38
CA LEU A 46 7.68 -20.13 9.69
C LEU A 46 8.47 -18.86 10.01
N GLY A 47 8.89 -18.10 8.99
CA GLY A 47 9.53 -16.80 9.17
C GLY A 47 8.58 -15.69 9.63
N ASN A 48 7.25 -15.91 9.55
CA ASN A 48 6.26 -14.92 9.91
C ASN A 48 5.87 -15.03 11.39
N LYS A 49 6.42 -14.13 12.21
CA LYS A 49 6.13 -14.05 13.66
C LYS A 49 4.64 -13.80 13.97
N ALA A 50 3.90 -13.13 13.09
CA ALA A 50 2.48 -12.87 13.31
C ALA A 50 1.64 -14.16 13.22
N LEU A 51 2.11 -15.16 12.48
CA LEU A 51 1.41 -16.41 12.23
C LEU A 51 1.89 -17.57 13.11
N GLU A 52 2.97 -17.39 13.88
CA GLU A 52 3.64 -18.44 14.65
C GLU A 52 2.70 -19.28 15.54
N LYS A 53 1.71 -18.61 16.16
CA LYS A 53 0.71 -19.24 17.04
C LYS A 53 -0.42 -19.96 16.30
N LEU A 54 -0.63 -19.62 15.03
CA LEU A 54 -1.70 -20.15 14.19
C LEU A 54 -1.21 -21.23 13.21
N ILE A 55 0.11 -21.33 13.01
CA ILE A 55 0.70 -22.36 12.15
C ILE A 55 0.57 -23.74 12.82
N PRO A 56 0.03 -24.76 12.12
CA PRO A 56 -0.09 -26.12 12.63
C PRO A 56 1.26 -26.73 13.02
N ASP A 57 1.29 -27.50 14.11
CA ASP A 57 2.53 -28.07 14.64
C ASP A 57 3.21 -29.07 13.68
N TRP A 58 2.43 -29.74 12.84
CA TRP A 58 3.00 -30.63 11.83
C TRP A 58 3.77 -29.85 10.77
N VAL A 59 3.41 -28.60 10.45
CA VAL A 59 4.20 -27.73 9.55
C VAL A 59 5.56 -27.41 10.17
N LYS A 60 5.60 -27.20 11.48
CA LYS A 60 6.84 -26.93 12.23
C LYS A 60 7.75 -28.16 12.28
N THR A 61 7.19 -29.37 12.35
CA THR A 61 7.96 -30.61 12.57
C THR A 61 8.28 -31.39 11.30
N LYS A 62 7.41 -31.38 10.29
CA LYS A 62 7.64 -32.06 8.99
C LYS A 62 8.38 -31.11 8.06
N ARG A 63 9.66 -31.40 7.82
CA ARG A 63 10.59 -30.52 7.11
C ARG A 63 10.61 -30.75 5.60
N THR A 64 10.12 -31.90 5.15
CA THR A 64 10.08 -32.29 3.73
C THR A 64 8.70 -32.83 3.37
N ILE A 65 8.39 -32.83 2.07
CA ILE A 65 7.11 -33.34 1.58
C ILE A 65 6.92 -34.83 1.90
N ASP A 66 8.00 -35.62 1.93
CA ASP A 66 7.95 -37.05 2.26
C ASP A 66 7.68 -37.31 3.75
N GLN A 67 8.21 -36.45 4.64
CA GLN A 67 7.89 -36.51 6.06
C GLN A 67 6.41 -36.17 6.31
N PHE A 68 5.89 -35.19 5.58
CA PHE A 68 4.45 -34.88 5.58
C PHE A 68 3.63 -36.06 5.06
N TRP A 69 4.02 -36.64 3.92
CA TRP A 69 3.32 -37.79 3.32
C TRP A 69 3.24 -38.99 4.26
N THR A 70 4.36 -39.33 4.91
CA THR A 70 4.43 -40.41 5.90
C THR A 70 3.48 -40.15 7.07
N PHE A 71 3.43 -38.91 7.54
CA PHE A 71 2.54 -38.49 8.63
C PHE A 71 1.06 -38.63 8.25
N ILE A 72 0.65 -38.05 7.11
CA ILE A 72 -0.77 -37.99 6.74
C ILE A 72 -1.32 -39.36 6.33
N LYS A 73 -0.52 -40.16 5.60
CA LYS A 73 -0.87 -41.52 5.18
C LYS A 73 -1.03 -42.46 6.38
N GLY A 74 -0.19 -42.30 7.40
CA GLY A 74 -0.25 -43.13 8.61
C GLY A 74 -1.44 -42.81 9.52
N ARG A 75 -1.99 -41.59 9.43
CA ARG A 75 -3.08 -41.12 10.29
C ARG A 75 -4.47 -41.33 9.68
N PHE A 76 -4.60 -41.26 8.36
CA PHE A 76 -5.89 -41.32 7.68
C PHE A 76 -5.88 -42.23 6.46
N SER A 77 -6.93 -43.02 6.34
CA SER A 77 -7.02 -44.11 5.36
C SER A 77 -7.69 -43.64 4.06
N THR A 78 -8.59 -42.66 4.13
CA THR A 78 -9.32 -42.14 2.96
C THR A 78 -8.82 -40.76 2.53
N TYR A 79 -9.01 -40.41 1.26
CA TYR A 79 -8.68 -39.06 0.74
C TYR A 79 -9.57 -37.97 1.36
N GLN A 80 -10.81 -38.30 1.70
CA GLN A 80 -11.73 -37.38 2.33
C GLN A 80 -11.23 -36.95 3.72
N GLU A 81 -10.92 -37.90 4.60
CA GLU A 81 -10.40 -37.62 5.94
C GLU A 81 -9.12 -36.78 5.91
N ARG A 82 -8.23 -37.01 4.92
CA ARG A 82 -7.01 -36.22 4.76
C ARG A 82 -7.30 -34.77 4.40
N ARG A 83 -8.27 -34.52 3.51
CA ARG A 83 -8.66 -33.16 3.12
C ARG A 83 -9.31 -32.42 4.27
N GLU A 84 -10.27 -33.05 4.94
CA GLU A 84 -10.96 -32.48 6.09
C GLU A 84 -9.97 -32.07 7.18
N PHE A 85 -9.05 -32.97 7.55
CA PHE A 85 -7.98 -32.65 8.50
C PHE A 85 -7.12 -31.46 8.07
N LEU A 86 -6.71 -31.40 6.80
CA LEU A 86 -5.86 -30.31 6.32
C LEU A 86 -6.62 -28.98 6.31
N TRP A 87 -7.85 -28.96 5.81
CA TRP A 87 -8.69 -27.77 5.82
C TRP A 87 -8.96 -27.27 7.25
N ASP A 88 -9.26 -28.17 8.18
CA ASP A 88 -9.50 -27.81 9.59
C ASP A 88 -8.24 -27.20 10.25
N GLU A 89 -7.05 -27.74 9.95
CA GLU A 89 -5.79 -27.21 10.49
C GLU A 89 -5.41 -25.85 9.89
N PHE A 90 -5.74 -25.58 8.62
CA PHE A 90 -5.47 -24.30 7.97
C PHE A 90 -6.58 -23.25 8.16
N ALA A 91 -7.80 -23.65 8.53
CA ALA A 91 -8.91 -22.72 8.72
C ALA A 91 -8.61 -21.57 9.70
N PRO A 92 -7.98 -21.78 10.88
CA PRO A 92 -7.69 -20.69 11.81
C PRO A 92 -6.78 -19.60 11.23
N ILE A 93 -5.75 -20.01 10.49
CA ILE A 93 -4.79 -19.07 9.88
C ILE A 93 -5.39 -18.36 8.67
N LEU A 94 -6.18 -19.06 7.85
CA LEU A 94 -6.90 -18.45 6.72
C LEU A 94 -7.96 -17.47 7.20
N ASN A 95 -8.79 -17.84 8.18
CA ASN A 95 -9.79 -16.95 8.78
C ASN A 95 -9.14 -15.71 9.41
N TYR A 96 -8.00 -15.86 10.09
CA TYR A 96 -7.25 -14.73 10.63
C TYR A 96 -6.77 -13.79 9.51
N LEU A 97 -6.25 -14.34 8.41
CA LEU A 97 -5.77 -13.55 7.28
C LEU A 97 -6.92 -12.92 6.47
N GLU A 98 -8.09 -13.56 6.37
CA GLU A 98 -9.30 -12.99 5.75
C GLU A 98 -9.87 -11.85 6.61
N THR A 99 -9.88 -12.01 7.93
CA THR A 99 -10.33 -10.97 8.86
C THR A 99 -9.36 -9.79 8.92
N LYS A 100 -8.05 -10.04 8.76
CA LYS A 100 -7.05 -8.99 8.55
C LYS A 100 -7.21 -8.28 7.20
N SER A 101 -7.51 -9.04 6.14
CA SER A 101 -7.76 -8.49 4.79
C SER A 101 -9.06 -7.67 4.73
N THR A 102 -10.00 -7.91 5.65
CA THR A 102 -11.26 -7.14 5.78
C THR A 102 -11.21 -6.03 6.83
N SER A 103 -10.07 -5.83 7.51
CA SER A 103 -9.82 -4.67 8.36
C SER A 103 -8.82 -3.72 7.68
N PRO A 104 -9.28 -2.60 7.08
CA PRO A 104 -8.42 -1.60 6.44
C PRO A 104 -7.47 -0.86 7.41
N LEU A 105 -7.38 -1.28 8.67
CA LEU A 105 -6.75 -0.54 9.76
C LEU A 105 -5.33 -1.01 10.11
N GLU A 106 -4.84 -2.12 9.53
CA GLU A 106 -3.51 -2.66 9.85
C GLU A 106 -2.64 -3.05 8.64
N GLU A 107 -2.95 -2.56 7.43
CA GLU A 107 -1.83 -2.26 6.54
C GLU A 107 -1.12 -1.08 7.20
N SER A 108 0.10 -1.29 7.71
CA SER A 108 1.01 -0.17 7.80
C SER A 108 1.11 0.36 6.37
N ILE A 109 0.35 1.41 6.05
CA ILE A 109 0.39 2.03 4.73
C ILE A 109 1.83 2.50 4.59
N VAL A 110 2.64 1.72 3.88
CA VAL A 110 4.00 2.11 3.54
C VAL A 110 3.81 3.23 2.53
N PHE A 111 4.04 4.45 2.98
CA PHE A 111 3.89 5.63 2.15
C PHE A 111 5.11 5.74 1.23
N ASP A 112 5.11 4.91 0.18
CA ASP A 112 6.16 4.83 -0.83
C ASP A 112 5.69 5.33 -2.20
N GLU A 113 6.59 5.30 -3.19
CA GLU A 113 6.29 5.71 -4.56
C GLU A 113 5.15 4.86 -5.16
N ALA A 114 5.05 3.57 -4.85
CA ALA A 114 3.99 2.69 -5.34
C ALA A 114 2.63 3.07 -4.75
N HIS A 115 2.58 3.43 -3.46
CA HIS A 115 1.37 3.94 -2.82
C HIS A 115 0.90 5.25 -3.47
N ILE A 116 1.81 6.21 -3.69
CA ILE A 116 1.48 7.47 -4.37
C ILE A 116 0.94 7.20 -5.79
N HIS A 117 1.61 6.35 -6.57
CA HIS A 117 1.13 5.99 -7.93
C HIS A 117 -0.25 5.34 -7.89
N THR A 118 -0.51 4.47 -6.92
CA THR A 118 -1.82 3.83 -6.77
C THR A 118 -2.92 4.86 -6.46
N GLN A 119 -2.67 5.79 -5.53
CA GLN A 119 -3.63 6.85 -5.22
C GLN A 119 -3.83 7.82 -6.39
N TRP A 120 -2.76 8.13 -7.13
CA TRP A 120 -2.82 8.95 -8.32
C TRP A 120 -3.68 8.29 -9.42
N GLN A 121 -3.46 7.01 -9.73
CA GLN A 121 -4.27 6.30 -10.74
C GLN A 121 -5.75 6.25 -10.34
N LYS A 122 -6.05 5.94 -9.06
CA LYS A 122 -7.43 5.98 -8.55
C LYS A 122 -8.08 7.36 -8.70
N ALA A 123 -7.32 8.44 -8.49
CA ALA A 123 -7.82 9.80 -8.68
C ALA A 123 -8.05 10.13 -10.17
N LEU A 124 -7.20 9.63 -11.07
CA LEU A 124 -7.36 9.79 -12.52
C LEU A 124 -8.58 9.05 -13.06
N GLU A 125 -8.86 7.83 -12.59
CA GLU A 125 -10.04 7.06 -13.02
C GLU A 125 -11.35 7.77 -12.67
N ARG A 126 -11.38 8.54 -11.57
CA ARG A 126 -12.56 9.30 -11.14
C ARG A 126 -12.81 10.55 -12.00
N LYS A 127 -11.84 11.05 -12.78
CA LYS A 127 -11.91 12.37 -13.41
C LYS A 127 -13.08 12.56 -14.38
N GLN A 128 -13.52 11.47 -15.03
CA GLN A 128 -14.59 11.46 -16.03
C GLN A 128 -15.98 11.40 -15.40
N ILE A 129 -16.12 10.61 -14.33
CA ILE A 129 -17.41 10.31 -13.70
C ILE A 129 -17.69 11.30 -12.56
N GLU A 130 -16.65 11.69 -11.82
CA GLU A 130 -16.76 12.55 -10.63
C GLU A 130 -15.56 13.53 -10.54
N PRO A 131 -15.55 14.61 -11.35
CA PRO A 131 -14.46 15.60 -11.35
C PRO A 131 -14.16 16.22 -9.97
N GLU A 132 -15.19 16.47 -9.16
CA GLU A 132 -15.06 17.00 -7.80
C GLU A 132 -14.41 15.99 -6.84
N GLY A 133 -14.76 14.70 -6.98
CA GLY A 133 -14.16 13.60 -6.24
C GLY A 133 -12.70 13.38 -6.62
N ALA A 134 -12.36 13.54 -7.90
CA ALA A 134 -10.98 13.50 -8.38
C ALA A 134 -10.13 14.65 -7.80
N ILE A 135 -10.66 15.88 -7.76
CA ILE A 135 -9.99 17.03 -7.13
C ILE A 135 -9.79 16.81 -5.62
N THR A 136 -10.81 16.26 -4.94
CA THR A 136 -10.70 15.93 -3.51
C THR A 136 -9.60 14.89 -3.29
N SER A 137 -9.54 13.87 -4.13
CA SER A 137 -8.50 12.83 -4.08
C SER A 137 -7.10 13.42 -4.32
N ALA A 138 -6.97 14.36 -5.27
CA ALA A 138 -5.72 15.07 -5.54
C ALA A 138 -5.21 15.87 -4.32
N ARG A 139 -6.12 16.60 -3.64
CA ARG A 139 -5.81 17.32 -2.40
C ARG A 139 -5.35 16.36 -1.30
N THR A 140 -6.10 15.28 -1.07
CA THR A 140 -5.76 14.28 -0.06
C THR A 140 -4.40 13.66 -0.33
N LEU A 141 -4.06 13.39 -1.60
CA LEU A 141 -2.76 12.83 -1.96
C LEU A 141 -1.59 13.74 -1.54
N ILE A 142 -1.63 15.03 -1.87
CA ILE A 142 -0.58 15.97 -1.43
C ILE A 142 -0.60 16.11 0.09
N GLU A 143 -1.77 16.28 0.70
CA GLU A 143 -1.88 16.48 2.15
C GLU A 143 -1.26 15.31 2.92
N SER A 144 -1.60 14.08 2.55
CA SER A 144 -1.01 12.87 3.13
C SER A 144 0.49 12.78 2.88
N THR A 145 0.97 13.19 1.69
CA THR A 145 2.42 13.23 1.40
C THR A 145 3.16 14.20 2.30
N LEU A 146 2.62 15.40 2.49
CA LEU A 146 3.24 16.43 3.33
C LEU A 146 3.26 16.00 4.79
N LYS A 147 2.12 15.51 5.31
CA LYS A 147 2.01 15.00 6.69
C LYS A 147 2.98 13.85 6.92
N HIS A 148 3.04 12.89 5.99
CA HIS A 148 3.99 11.78 6.08
C HIS A 148 5.45 12.24 6.19
N ILE A 149 5.88 13.20 5.35
CA ILE A 149 7.25 13.72 5.41
C ILE A 149 7.52 14.39 6.77
N LEU A 150 6.60 15.22 7.25
CA LEU A 150 6.74 15.91 8.54
C LEU A 150 6.78 14.91 9.72
N ASP A 151 5.91 13.91 9.70
CA ASP A 151 5.85 12.84 10.71
C ASP A 151 7.17 12.06 10.78
N VAL A 152 7.70 11.64 9.63
CA VAL A 152 8.97 10.88 9.58
C VAL A 152 10.17 11.74 10.00
N GLN A 153 10.11 13.05 9.76
CA GLN A 153 11.12 14.01 10.22
C GLN A 153 10.91 14.48 11.66
N ALA A 154 9.85 14.03 12.33
CA ALA A 154 9.44 14.47 13.66
C ALA A 154 9.25 16.00 13.79
N ILE A 155 8.79 16.66 12.72
CA ILE A 155 8.46 18.08 12.71
C ILE A 155 7.00 18.23 13.13
N GLN A 156 6.76 18.97 14.22
CA GLN A 156 5.41 19.22 14.69
C GLN A 156 4.67 20.16 13.73
N PHE A 157 3.45 19.78 13.36
CA PHE A 157 2.50 20.62 12.64
C PHE A 157 1.15 20.63 13.35
N ASN A 158 0.34 21.63 13.07
CA ASN A 158 -1.03 21.70 13.59
C ASN A 158 -1.93 20.75 12.80
N ASP A 159 -2.74 19.92 13.46
CA ASP A 159 -3.71 19.04 12.80
C ASP A 159 -4.71 19.81 11.91
N GLY A 160 -4.99 21.07 12.26
CA GLY A 160 -5.82 21.99 11.48
C GLY A 160 -5.07 22.80 10.41
N ALA A 161 -3.77 22.54 10.20
CA ALA A 161 -2.97 23.29 9.23
C ALA A 161 -3.49 23.09 7.81
N ASP A 162 -3.47 24.17 7.03
CA ASP A 162 -3.84 24.11 5.62
C ASP A 162 -2.66 23.62 4.74
N LEU A 163 -2.96 23.31 3.48
CA LEU A 163 -1.95 22.84 2.52
C LEU A 163 -0.76 23.79 2.36
N PRO A 164 -0.96 25.12 2.21
CA PRO A 164 0.12 26.11 2.22
C PRO A 164 1.03 26.02 3.46
N GLU A 165 0.45 25.92 4.66
CA GLU A 165 1.20 25.83 5.93
C GLU A 165 2.04 24.55 5.98
N LEU A 166 1.44 23.39 5.67
CA LEU A 166 2.16 22.12 5.63
C LEU A 166 3.30 22.13 4.60
N TYR A 167 3.07 22.69 3.42
CA TYR A 167 4.08 22.78 2.37
C TYR A 167 5.22 23.72 2.74
N LYS A 168 4.95 24.81 3.45
CA LYS A 168 5.98 25.74 3.94
C LYS A 168 6.98 25.02 4.85
N GLU A 169 6.50 24.18 5.76
CA GLU A 169 7.39 23.45 6.67
C GLU A 169 8.17 22.34 5.94
N VAL A 170 7.52 21.58 5.06
CA VAL A 170 8.20 20.58 4.22
C VAL A 170 9.26 21.22 3.32
N SER A 171 8.93 22.33 2.65
CA SER A 171 9.86 23.00 1.73
C SER A 171 11.08 23.56 2.46
N LYS A 172 10.94 24.09 3.68
CA LYS A 172 12.10 24.47 4.50
C LYS A 172 12.95 23.24 4.86
N SER A 173 12.30 22.18 5.33
CA SER A 173 13.00 20.96 5.78
C SER A 173 13.78 20.27 4.66
N LEU A 174 13.23 20.28 3.43
CA LEU A 174 13.86 19.70 2.25
C LEU A 174 14.79 20.68 1.50
N ASN A 175 15.08 21.86 2.05
CA ASN A 175 15.87 22.91 1.39
C ASN A 175 15.30 23.35 0.02
N LEU A 176 13.98 23.34 -0.11
CA LEU A 176 13.20 23.74 -1.29
C LEU A 176 12.56 25.14 -1.14
N ALA A 177 12.73 25.82 -0.01
CA ALA A 177 12.17 27.15 0.17
C ALA A 177 12.91 28.16 -0.74
N PRO A 178 12.20 28.98 -1.55
CA PRO A 178 12.84 29.92 -2.50
C PRO A 178 13.87 30.86 -1.86
N GLU A 179 13.65 31.24 -0.60
CA GLU A 179 14.54 32.10 0.19
C GLU A 179 15.90 31.47 0.51
N LEU A 180 16.04 30.14 0.38
CA LEU A 180 17.30 29.41 0.60
C LEU A 180 18.21 29.38 -0.65
N HIS A 181 17.72 29.86 -1.79
CA HIS A 181 18.44 29.81 -3.07
C HIS A 181 18.82 31.22 -3.53
N GLN A 182 19.95 31.39 -4.21
CA GLN A 182 20.36 32.68 -4.78
C GLN A 182 19.91 32.84 -6.24
N GLU A 183 20.03 31.75 -6.99
CA GLU A 183 19.64 31.61 -8.40
C GLU A 183 18.16 31.96 -8.63
N GLN A 184 17.91 32.95 -9.47
CA GLN A 184 16.55 33.43 -9.76
C GLN A 184 15.67 32.35 -10.39
N ILE A 185 16.25 31.44 -11.19
CA ILE A 185 15.53 30.36 -11.85
C ILE A 185 14.95 29.36 -10.84
N PHE A 186 15.72 28.99 -9.81
CA PHE A 186 15.24 28.09 -8.77
C PHE A 186 14.14 28.74 -7.94
N LYS A 187 14.28 30.03 -7.61
CA LYS A 187 13.22 30.80 -6.93
C LYS A 187 11.92 30.77 -7.71
N GLN A 188 11.98 30.94 -9.03
CA GLN A 188 10.79 30.95 -9.89
C GLN A 188 10.11 29.58 -9.92
N ILE A 189 10.86 28.49 -10.08
CA ILE A 189 10.31 27.13 -10.12
C ILE A 189 9.69 26.75 -8.77
N LEU A 190 10.42 26.98 -7.67
CA LEU A 190 9.97 26.65 -6.31
C LEU A 190 8.80 27.54 -5.85
N GLY A 191 8.78 28.81 -6.28
CA GLY A 191 7.63 29.69 -6.13
C GLY A 191 6.41 29.19 -6.90
N GLY A 192 6.60 28.69 -8.13
CA GLY A 192 5.55 28.05 -8.92
C GLY A 192 4.96 26.81 -8.23
N ALA A 193 5.82 25.95 -7.68
CA ALA A 193 5.39 24.78 -6.89
C ALA A 193 4.56 25.18 -5.67
N SER A 194 4.97 26.23 -4.95
CA SER A 194 4.21 26.81 -3.83
C SER A 194 2.82 27.29 -4.28
N GLY A 195 2.76 27.93 -5.45
CA GLY A 195 1.50 28.38 -6.07
C GLY A 195 0.58 27.22 -6.45
N VAL A 196 1.13 26.12 -6.98
CA VAL A 196 0.36 24.90 -7.30
C VAL A 196 -0.28 24.31 -6.05
N VAL A 197 0.50 24.08 -4.98
CA VAL A 197 -0.03 23.49 -3.73
C VAL A 197 -1.08 24.39 -3.09
N SER A 198 -0.83 25.71 -3.06
CA SER A 198 -1.80 26.69 -2.56
C SER A 198 -3.09 26.69 -3.37
N GLY A 199 -2.97 26.63 -4.71
CA GLY A 199 -4.11 26.54 -5.62
C GLY A 199 -4.96 25.29 -5.39
N LEU A 200 -4.31 24.13 -5.20
CA LEU A 200 -4.99 22.86 -4.91
C LEU A 200 -5.72 22.88 -3.55
N GLY A 201 -5.14 23.53 -2.53
CA GLY A 201 -5.81 23.75 -1.25
C GLY A 201 -7.06 24.61 -1.37
N ALA A 202 -6.98 25.72 -2.11
CA ALA A 202 -8.09 26.64 -2.32
C ALA A 202 -9.22 26.07 -3.21
N LEU A 203 -8.88 25.17 -4.15
CA LEU A 203 -9.82 24.61 -5.11
C LEU A 203 -10.96 23.85 -4.42
N ARG A 204 -10.67 23.07 -3.36
CA ARG A 204 -11.72 22.40 -2.57
C ARG A 204 -12.59 23.40 -1.82
N ASN A 205 -12.04 24.47 -1.24
CA ASN A 205 -12.84 25.40 -0.44
C ASN A 205 -13.86 26.13 -1.33
N LYS A 206 -13.46 26.53 -2.55
CA LYS A 206 -14.38 27.17 -3.51
C LYS A 206 -15.43 26.22 -4.11
N LEU A 207 -15.17 24.91 -4.12
CA LEU A 207 -16.10 23.89 -4.62
C LEU A 207 -16.97 23.28 -3.51
N GLY A 208 -16.48 23.27 -2.28
CA GLY A 208 -17.08 22.66 -1.10
C GLY A 208 -17.85 23.61 -0.20
N ASP A 209 -17.68 24.94 -0.31
CA ASP A 209 -18.52 25.94 0.35
C ASP A 209 -19.93 25.98 -0.27
N ALA A 210 -20.68 24.93 0.06
CA ALA A 210 -22.11 24.82 -0.09
C ALA A 210 -22.87 25.54 1.05
N HIS A 211 -22.25 26.53 1.71
CA HIS A 211 -22.99 27.51 2.50
C HIS A 211 -23.57 28.60 1.59
N GLY A 212 -24.60 28.19 0.86
CA GLY A 212 -25.35 29.04 -0.06
C GLY A 212 -25.00 28.72 -1.50
N LYS A 213 -25.85 27.93 -2.17
CA LYS A 213 -25.86 27.77 -3.63
C LYS A 213 -26.05 29.16 -4.27
N SER A 214 -24.97 29.90 -4.49
CA SER A 214 -25.02 31.04 -5.39
C SER A 214 -25.31 30.49 -6.79
N LYS A 215 -26.11 31.21 -7.57
CA LYS A 215 -26.61 30.81 -8.90
C LYS A 215 -25.48 30.58 -9.94
N TYR A 216 -24.22 30.72 -9.54
CA TYR A 216 -23.01 30.75 -10.35
C TYR A 216 -21.89 29.84 -9.82
N SER A 217 -22.20 28.75 -9.09
CA SER A 217 -21.17 27.76 -8.72
C SER A 217 -20.58 27.11 -9.97
N VAL A 218 -19.33 27.43 -10.30
CA VAL A 218 -18.62 26.85 -11.45
C VAL A 218 -18.30 25.40 -11.13
N LYS A 219 -18.94 24.46 -11.83
CA LYS A 219 -18.61 23.04 -11.72
C LYS A 219 -17.30 22.75 -12.46
N PRO A 220 -16.35 22.03 -11.85
CA PRO A 220 -15.12 21.66 -12.52
C PRO A 220 -15.44 20.64 -13.61
N SER A 221 -15.00 20.91 -14.84
CA SER A 221 -15.00 19.93 -15.92
C SER A 221 -13.81 18.97 -15.81
N GLU A 222 -13.88 17.85 -16.53
CA GLU A 222 -12.84 16.79 -16.59
C GLU A 222 -11.41 17.34 -16.77
N ARG A 223 -11.21 18.30 -17.69
CA ARG A 223 -9.87 18.87 -17.92
C ARG A 223 -9.29 19.58 -16.69
N HIS A 224 -10.13 20.16 -15.83
CA HIS A 224 -9.67 20.84 -14.63
C HIS A 224 -9.34 19.83 -13.52
N SER A 225 -10.13 18.76 -13.38
CA SER A 225 -9.82 17.69 -12.44
C SER A 225 -8.57 16.93 -12.87
N GLU A 226 -8.40 16.66 -14.17
CA GLU A 226 -7.20 16.06 -14.73
C GLU A 226 -5.94 16.86 -14.42
N LEU A 227 -5.97 18.17 -14.68
CA LEU A 227 -4.85 19.06 -14.37
C LEU A 227 -4.52 19.03 -12.86
N ALA A 228 -5.53 19.12 -12.00
CA ALA A 228 -5.35 19.11 -10.56
C ALA A 228 -4.72 17.79 -10.07
N VAL A 229 -5.22 16.66 -10.56
CA VAL A 229 -4.71 15.32 -10.22
C VAL A 229 -3.27 15.13 -10.70
N ASN A 230 -2.95 15.55 -11.92
CA ASN A 230 -1.58 15.42 -12.46
C ASN A 230 -0.59 16.32 -11.73
N LEU A 231 -0.97 17.57 -11.42
CA LEU A 231 -0.15 18.46 -10.60
C LEU A 231 0.09 17.86 -9.21
N ALA A 232 -0.94 17.30 -8.59
CA ALA A 232 -0.83 16.65 -7.29
C ALA A 232 0.09 15.44 -7.30
N GLY A 233 -0.08 14.54 -8.26
CA GLY A 233 0.75 13.35 -8.42
C GLY A 233 2.22 13.70 -8.66
N ALA A 234 2.49 14.63 -9.58
CA ALA A 234 3.85 15.08 -9.87
C ALA A 234 4.53 15.72 -8.64
N MET A 235 3.81 16.57 -7.91
CA MET A 235 4.31 17.19 -6.68
C MET A 235 4.58 16.14 -5.59
N ALA A 236 3.66 15.20 -5.38
CA ALA A 236 3.80 14.16 -4.36
C ALA A 236 5.03 13.28 -4.62
N ILE A 237 5.22 12.84 -5.88
CA ILE A 237 6.39 12.05 -6.29
C ILE A 237 7.69 12.85 -6.11
N PHE A 238 7.71 14.10 -6.57
CA PHE A 238 8.88 14.96 -6.44
C PHE A 238 9.31 15.15 -4.98
N LEU A 239 8.37 15.47 -4.10
CA LEU A 239 8.63 15.68 -2.68
C LEU A 239 9.12 14.40 -1.99
N LEU A 240 8.48 13.25 -2.27
CA LEU A 240 8.89 11.98 -1.70
C LEU A 240 10.30 11.56 -2.16
N LYS A 241 10.61 11.73 -3.45
CA LYS A 241 11.95 11.44 -3.99
C LYS A 241 13.02 12.32 -3.35
N THR A 242 12.75 13.63 -3.28
CA THR A 242 13.65 14.60 -2.62
C THR A 242 13.88 14.22 -1.15
N PHE A 243 12.83 13.82 -0.44
CA PHE A 243 12.91 13.37 0.94
C PHE A 243 13.78 12.10 1.09
N ASN A 244 13.57 11.09 0.25
CA ASN A 244 14.34 9.85 0.27
C ASN A 244 15.83 10.07 -0.03
N GLU A 245 16.16 10.95 -0.98
CA GLU A 245 17.55 11.32 -1.28
C GLU A 245 18.21 12.07 -0.13
N THR A 246 17.47 12.97 0.53
CA THR A 246 17.95 13.70 1.71
C THR A 246 18.19 12.76 2.90
N LYS A 247 17.37 11.71 3.05
CA LYS A 247 17.52 10.68 4.09
C LYS A 247 18.70 9.74 3.81
N GLY A 248 18.96 9.40 2.54
CA GLY A 248 20.08 8.55 2.13
C GLY A 248 21.45 9.24 2.17
N SER A 249 21.49 10.56 2.30
CA SER A 249 22.72 11.37 2.31
C SER A 249 23.21 11.72 3.73
N LYS A 250 22.61 11.14 4.79
CA LYS A 250 23.04 11.29 6.19
C LYS A 250 23.63 10.02 6.76
#